data_AF-A0A7J3WU14-F1
#
_entry.id   AF-A0A7J3WU14-F1
#
_cell.length_a   1.000
_cell.length_b   1.000
_cell.length_c   1.000
_cell.angle_alpha   90.00
_cell.angle_beta   90.00
_cell.angle_gamma   90.00
#
_symmetry.space_group_name_H-M   'P 1'
#
loop_
_entity.id
_entity.type
_entity.pdbx_description
1 polymer ?
#
loop_
_entity_poly.entity_id
_entity_poly.type
_entity_poly.pdbx_seq_one_letter_code
_entity_poly.pdbx_strand_id
1 'polypeptide(L)'
;MDALAGIIGAGPAGISTAVQLRRYDLDSIVFERSDIGGLVRNAYLIENSMFFPGGIRGKDFVNLLREYVRKYGLRIIHAYVKKVVKNGNFRIMTDGREYEFKYLVVASGTCPRRLPYDGVKYHITEIDGFRDEILIVGGGDIALDYALSMSERARRVTVLYRSRIRALPALVRYVRKRGNIVLKKGEIRGIINKGDKKRVLTTAGGLEVDEVLAAIGRIPNIDIVKGIEDKRLFIIGDAKNAPYRQTTMAIGDGIKAAMDIWRCENEDTCGDRQ
;
A
#
# COMPACT_ATOMS: atom_id res chain seq x y z
N MET A 1 -7.55 -22.76 17.66
CA MET A 1 -6.50 -22.17 16.80
C MET A 1 -6.82 -22.51 15.35
N ASP A 2 -6.95 -21.51 14.49
CA ASP A 2 -7.44 -21.64 13.09
C ASP A 2 -6.33 -21.95 12.07
N ALA A 3 -5.10 -21.56 12.40
CA ALA A 3 -3.84 -21.87 11.72
C ALA A 3 -2.69 -21.45 12.65
N LEU A 4 -1.44 -21.74 12.27
CA LEU A 4 -0.27 -21.33 13.06
C LEU A 4 -0.11 -19.80 13.09
N ALA A 5 -0.21 -19.15 11.93
CA ALA A 5 0.01 -17.71 11.78
C ALA A 5 -1.17 -16.99 11.13
N GLY A 6 -1.56 -15.85 11.70
CA GLY A 6 -2.45 -14.88 11.07
C GLY A 6 -1.63 -13.77 10.42
N ILE A 7 -1.93 -13.44 9.16
CA ILE A 7 -1.21 -12.40 8.39
C ILE A 7 -2.21 -11.30 8.02
N ILE A 8 -1.99 -10.06 8.47
CA ILE A 8 -2.86 -8.93 8.15
C ILE A 8 -2.28 -8.16 6.98
N GLY A 9 -2.93 -8.23 5.81
CA GLY A 9 -2.59 -7.54 4.57
C GLY A 9 -2.09 -8.47 3.46
N ALA A 10 -2.69 -8.41 2.28
CA ALA A 10 -2.32 -9.20 1.10
C ALA A 10 -1.46 -8.41 0.10
N GLY A 11 -0.60 -7.52 0.58
CA GLY A 11 0.44 -6.87 -0.23
C GLY A 11 1.64 -7.80 -0.50
N PRO A 12 2.70 -7.31 -1.17
CA PRO A 12 3.90 -8.10 -1.48
C PRO A 12 4.50 -8.79 -0.25
N ALA A 13 4.59 -8.08 0.88
CA ALA A 13 5.10 -8.60 2.15
C ALA A 13 4.26 -9.78 2.66
N GLY A 14 2.95 -9.60 2.85
CA GLY A 14 2.08 -10.64 3.40
C GLY A 14 1.96 -11.88 2.50
N ILE A 15 1.88 -11.69 1.18
CA ILE A 15 1.87 -12.81 0.23
C ILE A 15 3.19 -13.57 0.27
N SER A 16 4.34 -12.87 0.29
CA SER A 16 5.64 -13.53 0.37
C SER A 16 5.83 -14.31 1.68
N THR A 17 5.33 -13.80 2.81
CA THR A 17 5.30 -14.53 4.08
C THR A 17 4.47 -15.79 3.97
N ALA A 18 3.24 -15.70 3.46
CA ALA A 18 2.34 -16.85 3.34
C ALA A 18 2.91 -17.93 2.40
N VAL A 19 3.50 -17.52 1.26
CA VAL A 19 4.21 -18.44 0.37
C VAL A 19 5.35 -19.14 1.11
N GLN A 20 6.19 -18.39 1.82
CA GLN A 20 7.36 -18.96 2.48
C GLN A 20 6.96 -19.88 3.65
N LEU A 21 5.94 -19.52 4.43
CA LEU A 21 5.38 -20.41 5.46
C LEU A 21 4.84 -21.70 4.85
N ARG A 22 4.13 -21.61 3.73
CA ARG A 22 3.61 -22.80 3.03
C ARG A 22 4.73 -23.71 2.53
N ARG A 23 5.87 -23.15 2.11
CA ARG A 23 7.07 -23.93 1.73
C ARG A 23 7.71 -24.68 2.90
N TYR A 24 7.48 -24.22 4.12
CA TYR A 24 7.88 -24.91 5.36
C TYR A 24 6.80 -25.84 5.92
N ASP A 25 5.73 -26.09 5.15
CA ASP A 25 4.55 -26.85 5.59
C ASP A 25 3.87 -26.27 6.85
N LEU A 26 3.95 -24.94 7.01
CA LEU A 26 3.29 -24.22 8.09
C LEU A 26 2.05 -23.49 7.58
N ASP A 27 0.92 -23.77 8.21
CA ASP A 27 -0.37 -23.18 7.83
C ASP A 27 -0.51 -21.72 8.27
N SER A 28 -1.08 -20.90 7.39
CA SER A 28 -1.39 -19.50 7.68
C SER A 28 -2.70 -19.05 7.03
N ILE A 29 -3.26 -17.96 7.55
CA ILE A 29 -4.43 -17.28 6.99
C ILE A 29 -4.07 -15.81 6.75
N VAL A 30 -4.29 -15.32 5.53
CA VAL A 30 -4.10 -13.91 5.17
C VAL A 30 -5.44 -13.19 5.19
N PHE A 31 -5.51 -12.07 5.90
CA PHE A 31 -6.67 -11.18 5.93
C PHE A 31 -6.45 -9.98 5.01
N GLU A 32 -7.37 -9.75 4.08
CA GLU A 32 -7.34 -8.60 3.18
C GLU A 32 -8.73 -7.96 3.11
N ARG A 33 -8.81 -6.64 3.35
CA ARG A 33 -10.11 -5.95 3.34
C ARG A 33 -10.58 -5.57 1.94
N SER A 34 -9.66 -5.46 0.99
CA SER A 34 -9.94 -5.04 -0.38
C SER A 34 -9.58 -6.18 -1.33
N ASP A 35 -8.41 -6.10 -1.95
CA ASP A 35 -7.99 -7.00 -3.01
C ASP A 35 -6.47 -7.18 -2.94
N ILE A 36 -5.98 -8.28 -3.48
CA ILE A 36 -4.57 -8.67 -3.43
C ILE A 36 -3.71 -7.57 -4.06
N GLY A 37 -2.56 -7.30 -3.44
CA GLY A 37 -1.52 -6.41 -3.94
C GLY A 37 -1.34 -5.12 -3.15
N GLY A 38 -2.31 -4.71 -2.33
CA GLY A 38 -2.17 -3.50 -1.51
C GLY A 38 -1.82 -2.26 -2.33
N LEU A 39 -0.73 -1.56 -1.99
CA LEU A 39 -0.35 -0.29 -2.64
C LEU A 39 0.11 -0.44 -4.08
N VAL A 40 0.67 -1.59 -4.48
CA VAL A 40 1.17 -1.79 -5.85
C VAL A 40 0.04 -1.75 -6.89
N ARG A 41 -1.22 -1.94 -6.45
CA ARG A 41 -2.43 -1.74 -7.29
C ARG A 41 -2.54 -0.31 -7.84
N ASN A 42 -1.89 0.66 -7.18
CA ASN A 42 -1.89 2.07 -7.57
C ASN A 42 -0.62 2.49 -8.32
N ALA A 43 0.32 1.58 -8.57
CA ALA A 43 1.58 1.92 -9.22
C ALA A 43 1.41 2.02 -10.73
N TYR A 44 1.88 3.12 -11.33
CA TYR A 44 2.00 3.25 -12.78
C TYR A 44 3.00 2.24 -13.33
N LEU A 45 4.21 2.24 -12.76
CA LEU A 45 5.32 1.38 -13.13
C LEU A 45 6.20 1.11 -11.91
N ILE A 46 6.46 -0.16 -11.63
CA ILE A 46 7.31 -0.61 -10.53
C ILE A 46 8.69 -0.86 -11.11
N GLU A 47 9.58 0.12 -10.91
CA GLU A 47 10.98 0.06 -11.37
C GLU A 47 11.95 -0.28 -10.21
N ASN A 48 11.45 -0.35 -8.98
CA ASN A 48 12.24 -0.66 -7.79
C ASN A 48 12.44 -2.17 -7.55
N SER A 49 12.55 -2.93 -8.63
CA SER A 49 12.78 -4.37 -8.64
C SER A 49 13.87 -4.71 -9.63
N MET A 50 14.92 -5.38 -9.17
CA MET A 50 16.02 -5.83 -10.03
C MET A 50 15.62 -6.95 -11.01
N PHE A 51 14.40 -7.50 -10.87
CA PHE A 51 13.89 -8.58 -11.71
C PHE A 51 13.17 -8.08 -12.97
N PHE A 52 12.90 -6.77 -13.08
CA PHE A 52 12.18 -6.19 -14.21
C PHE A 52 12.96 -4.99 -14.76
N PRO A 53 13.94 -5.19 -15.66
CA PRO A 53 14.78 -4.11 -16.19
C PRO A 53 14.01 -2.98 -16.87
N GLY A 54 12.85 -3.29 -17.48
CA GLY A 54 11.93 -2.29 -18.07
C GLY A 54 10.84 -1.79 -17.11
N GLY A 55 10.91 -2.18 -15.84
CA GLY A 55 9.81 -2.05 -14.88
C GLY A 55 8.65 -3.02 -15.18
N ILE A 56 7.71 -3.10 -14.25
CA ILE A 56 6.47 -3.88 -14.39
C ILE A 56 5.27 -3.03 -13.97
N ARG A 57 4.16 -3.09 -14.71
CA ARG A 57 2.95 -2.34 -14.34
C ARG A 57 2.41 -2.87 -13.01
N GLY A 58 1.80 -2.00 -12.21
CA GLY A 58 1.16 -2.40 -10.95
C GLY A 58 0.16 -3.54 -11.11
N LYS A 59 -0.68 -3.48 -12.16
CA LYS A 59 -1.64 -4.52 -12.51
C LYS A 59 -0.98 -5.88 -12.79
N ASP A 60 0.11 -5.88 -13.56
CA ASP A 60 0.81 -7.12 -13.93
C ASP A 60 1.51 -7.73 -12.72
N PHE A 61 2.10 -6.89 -11.86
CA PHE A 61 2.69 -7.34 -10.60
C PHE A 61 1.63 -7.96 -9.67
N VAL A 62 0.43 -7.38 -9.59
CA VAL A 62 -0.69 -7.95 -8.83
C VAL A 62 -1.10 -9.32 -9.39
N ASN A 63 -1.11 -9.48 -10.71
CA ASN A 63 -1.41 -10.77 -11.32
C ASN A 63 -0.38 -11.84 -10.95
N LEU A 64 0.92 -11.49 -10.89
CA LEU A 64 1.95 -12.38 -10.37
C LEU A 64 1.66 -12.80 -8.91
N LEU A 65 1.27 -11.86 -8.04
CA LEU A 65 0.89 -12.19 -6.66
C LEU A 65 -0.30 -13.17 -6.62
N ARG A 66 -1.30 -12.99 -7.48
CA ARG A 66 -2.44 -13.91 -7.59
C ARG A 66 -2.04 -15.30 -8.09
N GLU A 67 -1.05 -15.39 -8.98
CA GLU A 67 -0.47 -16.67 -9.41
C GLU A 67 0.20 -17.39 -8.25
N TYR A 68 0.95 -16.69 -7.41
CA TYR A 68 1.51 -17.28 -6.18
C TYR A 68 0.43 -17.76 -5.22
N VAL A 69 -0.62 -16.97 -5.02
CA VAL A 69 -1.77 -17.37 -4.19
C VAL A 69 -2.39 -18.67 -4.69
N ARG A 70 -2.67 -18.78 -5.99
CA ARG A 70 -3.24 -20.00 -6.60
C ARG A 70 -2.27 -21.18 -6.54
N LYS A 71 -1.01 -20.98 -6.92
CA LYS A 71 0.02 -22.03 -6.99
C LYS A 71 0.27 -22.69 -5.63
N TYR A 72 0.28 -21.89 -4.55
CA TYR A 72 0.54 -22.39 -3.20
C TYR A 72 -0.74 -22.68 -2.39
N GLY A 73 -1.93 -22.49 -2.98
CA GLY A 73 -3.20 -22.73 -2.29
C GLY A 73 -3.38 -21.84 -1.05
N LEU A 74 -2.94 -20.59 -1.10
CA LEU A 74 -2.96 -19.70 0.07
C LEU A 74 -4.39 -19.34 0.47
N ARG A 75 -4.69 -19.43 1.78
CA ARG A 75 -6.00 -19.08 2.35
C ARG A 75 -6.09 -17.57 2.55
N ILE A 76 -6.82 -16.89 1.64
CA ILE A 76 -7.11 -15.46 1.75
C ILE A 76 -8.55 -15.29 2.25
N ILE A 77 -8.72 -14.57 3.36
CA ILE A 77 -10.01 -14.16 3.89
C ILE A 77 -10.23 -12.69 3.57
N HIS A 78 -11.25 -12.42 2.76
CA HIS A 78 -11.67 -11.06 2.44
C HIS A 78 -12.50 -10.50 3.60
N ALA A 79 -11.84 -9.85 4.56
CA ALA A 79 -12.48 -9.33 5.77
C ALA A 79 -11.75 -8.10 6.32
N TYR A 80 -12.50 -7.22 6.97
CA TYR A 80 -11.92 -6.10 7.69
C TYR A 80 -11.55 -6.51 9.12
N VAL A 81 -10.26 -6.47 9.44
CA VAL A 81 -9.80 -6.70 10.81
C VAL A 81 -10.12 -5.47 11.66
N LYS A 82 -11.02 -5.64 12.63
CA LYS A 82 -11.48 -4.59 13.54
C LYS A 82 -10.57 -4.44 14.75
N LYS A 83 -10.08 -5.56 15.31
CA LYS A 83 -9.29 -5.56 16.54
C LYS A 83 -8.38 -6.78 16.60
N VAL A 84 -7.23 -6.60 17.25
CA VAL A 84 -6.35 -7.69 17.69
C VAL A 84 -6.24 -7.65 19.20
N VAL A 85 -6.33 -8.80 19.84
CA VAL A 85 -6.11 -8.97 21.29
C VAL A 85 -5.07 -10.07 21.50
N LYS A 86 -4.26 -9.92 22.55
CA LYS A 86 -3.23 -10.89 22.90
C LYS A 86 -3.41 -11.41 24.33
N ASN A 87 -4.07 -12.55 24.46
CA ASN A 87 -4.30 -13.27 25.72
C ASN A 87 -3.87 -14.73 25.54
N GLY A 88 -2.59 -15.03 25.81
CA GLY A 88 -1.98 -16.30 25.42
C GLY A 88 -1.65 -16.34 23.93
N ASN A 89 -2.62 -16.67 23.08
CA ASN A 89 -2.54 -16.58 21.62
C ASN A 89 -3.07 -15.22 21.11
N PHE A 90 -2.81 -14.90 19.84
CA PHE A 90 -3.41 -13.74 19.19
C PHE A 90 -4.83 -14.07 18.74
N ARG A 91 -5.78 -13.19 19.07
CA ARG A 91 -7.14 -13.24 18.54
C ARG A 91 -7.37 -12.07 17.60
N ILE A 92 -7.82 -12.38 16.39
CA ILE A 92 -8.15 -11.43 15.32
C ILE A 92 -9.67 -11.37 15.21
N MET A 93 -10.24 -10.21 15.52
CA MET A 93 -11.67 -9.94 15.40
C MET A 93 -11.93 -9.27 14.04
N THR A 94 -12.74 -9.91 13.21
CA THR A 94 -13.17 -9.35 11.92
C THR A 94 -14.59 -8.81 11.98
N ASP A 95 -15.11 -8.36 10.84
CA ASP A 95 -16.52 -8.05 10.65
C ASP A 95 -17.46 -9.26 10.70
N GLY A 96 -16.97 -10.47 10.38
CA GLY A 96 -17.76 -11.70 10.42
C GLY A 96 -17.59 -12.51 11.71
N ARG A 97 -16.35 -12.89 12.03
CA ARG A 97 -16.04 -13.77 13.18
C ARG A 97 -14.67 -13.51 13.80
N GLU A 98 -14.36 -14.25 14.85
CA GLU A 98 -13.05 -14.28 15.49
C GLU A 98 -12.20 -15.45 14.99
N TYR A 99 -10.88 -15.24 15.00
CA TYR A 99 -9.87 -16.23 14.64
C TYR A 99 -8.74 -16.22 15.66
N GLU A 100 -8.13 -17.38 15.91
CA GLU A 100 -7.05 -17.51 16.89
C GLU A 100 -5.77 -18.10 16.27
N PHE A 101 -4.62 -17.47 16.55
CA PHE A 101 -3.31 -17.82 15.99
C PHE A 101 -2.19 -17.76 17.04
N LYS A 102 -1.19 -18.64 16.92
CA LYS A 102 0.03 -18.59 17.75
C LYS A 102 0.91 -17.41 17.39
N TYR A 103 1.02 -17.10 16.09
CA TYR A 103 1.81 -15.99 15.53
C TYR A 103 0.94 -14.96 14.82
N LEU A 104 1.39 -13.71 14.85
CA LEU A 104 0.75 -12.62 14.11
C LEU A 104 1.79 -11.87 13.27
N VAL A 105 1.50 -11.73 11.98
CA VAL A 105 2.29 -10.94 11.04
C VAL A 105 1.46 -9.77 10.55
N VAL A 106 1.90 -8.55 10.82
CA VAL A 106 1.29 -7.30 10.38
C VAL A 106 2.02 -6.81 9.13
N ALA A 107 1.42 -7.10 7.98
CA ALA A 107 1.85 -6.69 6.64
C ALA A 107 0.88 -5.64 6.03
N SER A 108 0.27 -4.83 6.90
CA SER A 108 -0.84 -3.91 6.61
C SER A 108 -0.44 -2.67 5.80
N GLY A 109 0.85 -2.52 5.52
CA GLY A 109 1.42 -1.41 4.77
C GLY A 109 1.22 -0.06 5.45
N THR A 110 0.86 0.95 4.66
CA THR A 110 0.68 2.32 5.11
C THR A 110 -0.67 2.89 4.67
N CYS A 111 -1.19 3.87 5.40
CA CYS A 111 -2.38 4.65 5.08
C CYS A 111 -2.00 6.05 4.57
N PRO A 112 -2.78 6.65 3.64
CA PRO A 112 -2.51 8.00 3.17
C PRO A 112 -2.77 9.03 4.28
N ARG A 113 -1.97 10.09 4.33
CA ARG A 113 -2.33 11.30 5.09
C ARG A 113 -3.50 11.98 4.40
N ARG A 114 -4.52 12.35 5.19
CA ARG A 114 -5.76 12.95 4.67
C ARG A 114 -5.70 14.47 4.68
N LEU A 115 -6.31 15.07 3.66
CA LEU A 115 -6.66 16.48 3.65
C LEU A 115 -8.00 16.66 4.38
N PRO A 116 -8.23 17.81 5.05
CA PRO A 116 -9.47 18.11 5.74
C PRO A 116 -10.57 18.61 4.77
N TYR A 117 -10.67 17.96 3.61
CA TYR A 117 -11.63 18.31 2.55
C TYR A 117 -12.31 17.06 2.03
N ASP A 118 -13.62 17.16 1.80
CA ASP A 118 -14.39 16.11 1.15
C ASP A 118 -14.10 16.04 -0.35
N GLY A 119 -14.46 14.90 -0.96
CA GLY A 119 -14.28 14.69 -2.41
C GLY A 119 -12.83 14.46 -2.83
N VAL A 120 -11.89 14.28 -1.88
CA VAL A 120 -10.49 13.95 -2.17
C VAL A 120 -10.31 12.43 -2.20
N LYS A 121 -9.76 11.93 -3.32
CA LYS A 121 -9.33 10.54 -3.50
C LYS A 121 -7.87 10.38 -3.07
N TYR A 122 -7.46 9.16 -2.72
CA TYR A 122 -6.08 8.87 -2.26
C TYR A 122 -5.42 7.70 -3.02
N HIS A 123 -6.20 6.98 -3.81
CA HIS A 123 -5.80 5.83 -4.59
C HIS A 123 -6.30 5.99 -6.03
N ILE A 124 -5.45 5.67 -7.01
CA ILE A 124 -5.81 5.67 -8.44
C ILE A 124 -6.99 4.72 -8.69
N THR A 125 -7.04 3.62 -7.96
CA THR A 125 -8.13 2.64 -8.05
C THR A 125 -9.50 3.19 -7.66
N GLU A 126 -9.60 4.41 -7.11
CA GLU A 126 -10.87 5.09 -6.83
C GLU A 126 -11.40 5.90 -8.03
N ILE A 127 -10.65 5.98 -9.13
CA ILE A 127 -11.01 6.76 -10.33
C ILE A 127 -11.25 5.81 -11.52
N ASP A 128 -12.51 5.69 -11.91
CA ASP A 128 -12.96 4.86 -13.03
C ASP A 128 -13.20 5.67 -14.30
N GLY A 129 -12.86 5.12 -15.46
CA GLY A 129 -13.02 5.79 -16.75
C GLY A 129 -12.01 6.91 -17.02
N PHE A 130 -12.30 7.68 -18.08
CA PHE A 130 -11.54 8.86 -18.50
C PHE A 130 -12.02 10.11 -17.75
N ARG A 131 -11.15 11.11 -17.59
CA ARG A 131 -11.48 12.42 -17.00
C ARG A 131 -10.97 13.56 -17.88
N ASP A 132 -11.62 14.70 -17.89
CA ASP A 132 -11.10 15.88 -18.59
C ASP A 132 -9.99 16.55 -17.77
N GLU A 133 -10.22 16.83 -16.50
CA GLU A 133 -9.30 17.58 -15.66
C GLU A 133 -9.08 16.89 -14.31
N ILE A 134 -7.83 16.53 -14.00
CA ILE A 134 -7.44 15.93 -12.71
C ILE A 134 -6.42 16.82 -11.99
N LEU A 135 -6.66 17.08 -10.71
CA LEU A 135 -5.69 17.69 -9.82
C LEU A 135 -5.00 16.62 -8.95
N ILE A 136 -3.69 16.55 -9.01
CA ILE A 136 -2.87 15.75 -8.10
C ILE A 136 -2.18 16.67 -7.10
N VAL A 137 -2.32 16.37 -5.81
CA VAL A 137 -1.77 17.19 -4.73
C VAL A 137 -0.59 16.46 -4.10
N GLY A 138 0.60 17.00 -4.31
CA GLY A 138 1.84 16.40 -3.82
C GLY A 138 3.02 16.65 -4.74
N GLY A 139 4.22 16.48 -4.21
CA GLY A 139 5.46 16.66 -4.96
C GLY A 139 6.47 15.55 -4.73
N GLY A 140 6.03 14.38 -4.27
CA GLY A 140 6.88 13.20 -4.07
C GLY A 140 6.70 12.15 -5.16
N ASP A 141 7.42 11.03 -5.05
CA ASP A 141 7.37 9.93 -6.03
C ASP A 141 5.95 9.47 -6.34
N ILE A 142 5.13 9.23 -5.31
CA ILE A 142 3.73 8.78 -5.47
C ILE A 142 2.91 9.80 -6.28
N ALA A 143 3.12 11.11 -6.05
CA ALA A 143 2.39 12.14 -6.78
C ALA A 143 2.75 12.14 -8.27
N LEU A 144 4.04 11.95 -8.60
CA LEU A 144 4.48 11.90 -9.98
C LEU A 144 4.13 10.57 -10.67
N ASP A 145 4.17 9.46 -9.95
CA ASP A 145 3.71 8.15 -10.42
C ASP A 145 2.21 8.20 -10.75
N TYR A 146 1.41 8.78 -9.85
CA TYR A 146 -0.01 9.04 -10.09
C TYR A 146 -0.23 9.94 -11.30
N ALA A 147 0.61 10.97 -11.51
CA ALA A 147 0.50 11.86 -12.65
C ALA A 147 0.76 11.14 -13.97
N LEU A 148 1.77 10.26 -14.02
CA LEU A 148 2.04 9.44 -15.19
C LEU A 148 0.88 8.49 -15.48
N SER A 149 0.32 7.82 -14.47
CA SER A 149 -0.84 6.96 -14.65
C SER A 149 -2.07 7.72 -15.13
N MET A 150 -2.40 8.84 -14.50
CA MET A 150 -3.58 9.62 -14.90
C MET A 150 -3.38 10.30 -16.26
N SER A 151 -2.16 10.55 -16.71
CA SER A 151 -1.91 11.12 -18.04
C SER A 151 -2.34 10.21 -19.19
N GLU A 152 -2.47 8.90 -18.95
CA GLU A 152 -3.03 7.95 -19.94
C GLU A 152 -4.56 7.92 -19.93
N ARG A 153 -5.20 8.49 -18.91
CA ARG A 153 -6.66 8.44 -18.67
C ARG A 153 -7.28 9.80 -18.37
N ALA A 154 -6.59 10.89 -18.71
CA ALA A 154 -7.10 12.23 -18.54
C ALA A 154 -6.65 13.17 -19.66
N ARG A 155 -7.52 14.11 -20.04
CA ARG A 155 -7.18 15.14 -21.04
C ARG A 155 -6.11 16.09 -20.51
N ARG A 156 -6.17 16.46 -19.22
CA ARG A 156 -5.15 17.25 -18.53
C ARG A 156 -4.97 16.77 -17.09
N VAL A 157 -3.71 16.71 -16.66
CA VAL A 157 -3.32 16.43 -15.28
C VAL A 157 -2.54 17.62 -14.74
N THR A 158 -3.00 18.22 -13.65
CA THR A 158 -2.26 19.27 -12.94
C THR A 158 -1.66 18.70 -11.66
N VAL A 159 -0.34 18.78 -11.49
CA VAL A 159 0.35 18.43 -10.24
C VAL A 159 0.61 19.70 -9.45
N LEU A 160 -0.09 19.85 -8.32
CA LEU A 160 0.07 20.96 -7.40
C LEU A 160 1.06 20.60 -6.28
N TYR A 161 2.16 21.37 -6.20
CA TYR A 161 3.23 21.13 -5.21
C TYR A 161 3.58 22.40 -4.42
N ARG A 162 3.78 22.28 -3.10
CA ARG A 162 4.03 23.43 -2.20
C ARG A 162 5.39 24.11 -2.39
N SER A 163 6.46 23.32 -2.46
CA SER A 163 7.83 23.81 -2.37
C SER A 163 8.66 23.33 -3.55
N ARG A 164 9.59 22.39 -3.33
CA ARG A 164 10.32 21.70 -4.38
C ARG A 164 9.76 20.30 -4.57
N ILE A 165 9.81 19.81 -5.80
CA ILE A 165 9.53 18.41 -6.12
C ILE A 165 10.65 17.56 -5.48
N ARG A 166 10.27 16.60 -4.65
CA ARG A 166 11.11 15.64 -3.93
C ARG A 166 10.81 14.23 -4.43
N ALA A 167 11.14 14.00 -5.69
CA ALA A 167 10.92 12.74 -6.37
C ALA A 167 12.20 12.29 -7.10
N LEU A 168 12.25 11.02 -7.47
CA LEU A 168 13.33 10.45 -8.28
C LEU A 168 13.53 11.28 -9.55
N PRO A 169 14.79 11.60 -9.92
CA PRO A 169 15.07 12.37 -11.13
C PRO A 169 14.46 11.75 -12.40
N ALA A 170 14.39 10.42 -12.49
CA ALA A 170 13.74 9.71 -13.60
C ALA A 170 12.25 10.06 -13.72
N LEU A 171 11.49 9.97 -12.63
CA LEU A 171 10.06 10.33 -12.60
C LEU A 171 9.84 11.78 -13.01
N VAL A 172 10.68 12.71 -12.53
CA VAL A 172 10.61 14.12 -12.92
C VAL A 172 10.81 14.29 -14.43
N ARG A 173 11.78 13.59 -15.03
CA ARG A 173 11.99 13.62 -16.49
C ARG A 173 10.80 13.05 -17.25
N TYR A 174 10.24 11.93 -16.82
CA TYR A 174 9.09 11.32 -17.48
C TYR A 174 7.86 12.24 -17.44
N VAL A 175 7.57 12.85 -16.28
CA VAL A 175 6.46 13.80 -16.14
C VAL A 175 6.65 15.02 -17.05
N ARG A 176 7.86 15.59 -17.12
CA ARG A 176 8.16 16.74 -18.00
C ARG A 176 8.04 16.42 -19.50
N LYS A 177 8.20 15.16 -19.89
CA LYS A 177 8.05 14.72 -21.28
C LYS A 177 6.58 14.50 -21.68
N ARG A 178 5.64 14.46 -20.73
CA ARG A 178 4.21 14.26 -21.02
C ARG A 178 3.55 15.60 -21.34
N GLY A 179 2.99 15.73 -22.54
CA GLY A 179 2.40 16.98 -23.03
C GLY A 179 1.11 17.42 -22.31
N ASN A 180 0.44 16.52 -21.61
CA ASN A 180 -0.81 16.80 -20.87
C ASN A 180 -0.61 16.92 -19.35
N ILE A 181 0.63 16.91 -18.84
CA ILE A 181 0.89 17.13 -17.41
C ILE A 181 1.43 18.55 -17.18
N VAL A 182 0.77 19.30 -16.30
CA VAL A 182 1.16 20.65 -15.88
C VAL A 182 1.65 20.61 -14.44
N LEU A 183 2.87 21.10 -14.21
CA LEU A 183 3.42 21.28 -12.86
C LEU A 183 3.10 22.68 -12.37
N LYS A 184 2.37 22.81 -11.25
CA LYS A 184 1.98 24.10 -10.68
C LYS A 184 2.41 24.20 -9.23
N LYS A 185 3.15 25.26 -8.88
CA LYS A 185 3.52 25.52 -7.49
C LYS A 185 2.31 26.14 -6.76
N GLY A 186 1.93 25.60 -5.62
CA GLY A 186 0.85 26.12 -4.80
C GLY A 186 0.37 25.14 -3.73
N GLU A 187 -0.63 25.59 -2.97
CA GLU A 187 -1.24 24.83 -1.88
C GLU A 187 -2.76 24.94 -1.97
N ILE A 188 -3.47 23.86 -1.61
CA ILE A 188 -4.93 23.89 -1.50
C ILE A 188 -5.33 24.72 -0.28
N ARG A 189 -6.36 25.53 -0.47
CA ARG A 189 -7.01 26.35 0.57
C ARG A 189 -8.47 25.96 0.79
N GLY A 190 -9.12 25.36 -0.21
CA GLY A 190 -10.48 24.84 -0.09
C GLY A 190 -10.91 24.06 -1.32
N ILE A 191 -11.94 23.23 -1.16
CA ILE A 191 -12.61 22.50 -2.23
C ILE A 191 -14.11 22.75 -2.09
N ILE A 192 -14.75 23.15 -3.20
CA ILE A 192 -16.19 23.33 -3.29
C ILE A 192 -16.71 22.33 -4.32
N ASN A 193 -17.56 21.39 -3.89
CA ASN A 193 -18.18 20.41 -4.77
C ASN A 193 -19.33 21.07 -5.56
N LYS A 194 -19.36 20.86 -6.88
CA LYS A 194 -20.33 21.41 -7.83
C LYS A 194 -20.84 20.29 -8.75
N GLY A 195 -21.68 19.40 -8.21
CA GLY A 195 -22.11 18.20 -8.94
C GLY A 195 -20.92 17.31 -9.29
N ASP A 196 -20.75 17.02 -10.58
CA ASP A 196 -19.67 16.17 -11.09
C ASP A 196 -18.29 16.83 -11.09
N LYS A 197 -18.23 18.15 -10.90
CA LYS A 197 -16.99 18.93 -10.87
C LYS A 197 -16.68 19.48 -9.48
N LYS A 198 -15.42 19.84 -9.29
CA LYS A 198 -14.86 20.39 -8.05
C LYS A 198 -14.15 21.70 -8.37
N ARG A 199 -14.52 22.77 -7.67
CA ARG A 199 -13.78 24.04 -7.68
C ARG A 199 -12.76 24.01 -6.55
N VAL A 200 -11.47 23.95 -6.90
CA VAL A 200 -10.37 23.93 -5.95
C VAL A 200 -9.77 25.34 -5.84
N LEU A 201 -9.76 25.87 -4.62
CA LEU A 201 -9.10 27.14 -4.31
C LEU A 201 -7.66 26.85 -3.92
N THR A 202 -6.71 27.49 -4.59
CA THR A 202 -5.28 27.33 -4.30
C THR A 202 -4.61 28.69 -4.13
N THR A 203 -3.40 28.69 -3.56
CA THR A 203 -2.54 29.89 -3.52
C THR A 203 -2.09 30.37 -4.90
N ALA A 204 -2.29 29.58 -5.95
CA ALA A 204 -1.94 29.91 -7.33
C ALA A 204 -3.20 30.09 -8.22
N GLY A 205 -4.32 30.47 -7.61
CA GLY A 205 -5.61 30.70 -8.28
C GLY A 205 -6.58 29.52 -8.18
N GLY A 206 -7.78 29.71 -8.73
CA GLY A 206 -8.81 28.67 -8.78
C GLY A 206 -8.59 27.66 -9.90
N LEU A 207 -8.95 26.41 -9.66
CA LEU A 207 -8.99 25.33 -10.65
C LEU A 207 -10.39 24.70 -10.65
N GLU A 208 -10.89 24.32 -11.81
CA GLU A 208 -12.07 23.48 -11.95
C GLU A 208 -11.61 22.13 -12.48
N VAL A 209 -11.91 21.07 -11.74
CA VAL A 209 -11.44 19.71 -12.04
C VAL A 209 -12.55 18.71 -11.78
N ASP A 210 -12.47 17.56 -12.43
CA ASP A 210 -13.41 16.46 -12.19
C ASP A 210 -13.01 15.73 -10.90
N GLU A 211 -11.71 15.49 -10.70
CA GLU A 211 -11.19 14.74 -9.55
C GLU A 211 -9.97 15.38 -8.90
N VAL A 212 -9.88 15.20 -7.57
CA VAL A 212 -8.72 15.58 -6.76
C VAL A 212 -8.12 14.33 -6.14
N LEU A 213 -6.85 14.08 -6.43
CA LEU A 213 -6.09 12.94 -5.92
C LEU A 213 -4.93 13.43 -5.05
N ALA A 214 -4.90 13.05 -3.77
CA ALA A 214 -3.88 13.50 -2.84
C ALA A 214 -2.81 12.45 -2.56
N ALA A 215 -1.55 12.86 -2.72
CA ALA A 215 -0.34 12.09 -2.43
C ALA A 215 0.61 12.91 -1.54
N ILE A 216 0.13 13.28 -0.35
CA ILE A 216 0.81 14.17 0.61
C ILE A 216 1.59 13.44 1.71
N GLY A 217 1.90 12.17 1.48
CA GLY A 217 2.61 11.30 2.42
C GLY A 217 1.73 10.21 2.99
N ARG A 218 2.37 9.23 3.64
CA ARG A 218 1.71 8.05 4.21
C ARG A 218 2.22 7.79 5.63
N ILE A 219 1.45 7.05 6.41
CA ILE A 219 1.77 6.65 7.78
C ILE A 219 1.65 5.13 7.92
N PRO A 220 2.53 4.45 8.70
CA PRO A 220 2.38 3.03 9.02
C PRO A 220 0.96 2.68 9.51
N ASN A 221 0.41 1.56 9.02
CA ASN A 221 -0.93 1.11 9.40
C ASN A 221 -0.86 0.05 10.54
N ILE A 222 -0.33 0.44 11.70
CA ILE A 222 -0.02 -0.49 12.80
C ILE A 222 -0.86 -0.27 14.06
N ASP A 223 -1.83 0.67 14.01
CA ASP A 223 -2.63 1.05 15.18
C ASP A 223 -3.35 -0.14 15.83
N ILE A 224 -3.73 -1.15 15.02
CA ILE A 224 -4.46 -2.33 15.50
C ILE A 224 -3.66 -3.23 16.45
N VAL A 225 -2.33 -3.09 16.46
CA VAL A 225 -1.42 -3.83 17.36
C VAL A 225 -0.64 -2.90 18.28
N LYS A 226 -1.01 -1.62 18.35
CA LYS A 226 -0.33 -0.64 19.20
C LYS A 226 -0.43 -1.06 20.66
N GLY A 227 0.71 -1.10 21.35
CA GLY A 227 0.80 -1.52 22.76
C GLY A 227 0.86 -3.04 22.97
N ILE A 228 0.88 -3.85 21.91
CA ILE A 228 1.13 -5.29 22.01
C ILE A 228 2.63 -5.55 21.88
N GLU A 229 3.25 -6.01 22.96
CA GLU A 229 4.64 -6.44 22.99
C GLU A 229 4.68 -7.97 23.16
N ASP A 230 4.96 -8.70 22.09
CA ASP A 230 5.15 -10.16 22.14
C ASP A 230 6.15 -10.60 21.07
N LYS A 231 7.00 -11.56 21.40
CA LYS A 231 8.03 -12.04 20.48
C LYS A 231 7.47 -12.70 19.21
N ARG A 232 6.22 -13.17 19.25
CA ARG A 232 5.51 -13.82 18.13
C ARG A 232 4.73 -12.82 17.25
N LEU A 233 4.86 -11.51 17.53
CA LEU A 233 4.36 -10.43 16.68
C LEU A 233 5.47 -9.96 15.73
N PHE A 234 5.17 -9.94 14.44
CA PHE A 234 6.07 -9.46 13.39
C PHE A 234 5.40 -8.31 12.64
N ILE A 235 6.04 -7.14 12.59
CA ILE A 235 5.61 -6.02 11.74
C ILE A 235 6.58 -5.96 10.56
N ILE A 236 6.07 -6.00 9.32
CA ILE A 236 6.90 -6.19 8.12
C ILE A 236 6.53 -5.27 6.96
N GLY A 237 7.42 -5.16 5.98
CA GLY A 237 7.22 -4.34 4.80
C GLY A 237 7.02 -2.87 5.16
N ASP A 238 6.19 -2.16 4.39
CA ASP A 238 5.97 -0.72 4.61
C ASP A 238 5.34 -0.39 5.98
N ALA A 239 4.73 -1.36 6.67
CA ALA A 239 4.24 -1.15 8.04
C ALA A 239 5.40 -0.94 9.04
N LYS A 240 6.56 -1.55 8.79
CA LYS A 240 7.80 -1.35 9.55
C LYS A 240 8.69 -0.29 8.92
N ASN A 241 8.80 -0.32 7.59
CA ASN A 241 9.82 0.35 6.79
C ASN A 241 9.27 1.49 5.92
N ALA A 242 8.24 2.19 6.41
CA ALA A 242 7.50 3.22 5.67
C ALA A 242 8.32 4.29 4.93
N PRO A 243 9.55 4.68 5.35
CA PRO A 243 10.35 5.62 4.58
C PRO A 243 10.84 5.07 3.22
N TYR A 244 11.22 3.79 3.17
CA TYR A 244 11.93 3.18 2.04
C TYR A 244 11.03 2.86 0.84
N ARG A 245 9.85 2.27 1.11
CA ARG A 245 8.80 1.98 0.09
C ARG A 245 9.34 1.17 -1.10
N GLN A 246 10.08 0.10 -0.82
CA GLN A 246 10.70 -0.76 -1.82
C GLN A 246 10.01 -2.12 -1.88
N THR A 247 9.55 -2.53 -3.07
CA THR A 247 8.83 -3.79 -3.28
C THR A 247 9.69 -5.00 -2.90
N THR A 248 10.96 -5.00 -3.28
CA THR A 248 11.91 -6.07 -2.98
C THR A 248 12.22 -6.17 -1.49
N MET A 249 12.36 -5.05 -0.79
CA MET A 249 12.53 -5.05 0.67
C MET A 249 11.28 -5.59 1.38
N ALA A 250 10.08 -5.23 0.92
CA ALA A 250 8.84 -5.73 1.49
C ALA A 250 8.72 -7.27 1.34
N ILE A 251 9.11 -7.81 0.18
CA ILE A 251 9.19 -9.26 -0.04
C ILE A 251 10.25 -9.90 0.85
N GLY A 252 11.44 -9.30 0.94
CA GLY A 252 12.52 -9.79 1.79
C GLY A 252 12.15 -9.85 3.27
N ASP A 253 11.51 -8.80 3.79
CA ASP A 253 10.97 -8.77 5.16
C ASP A 253 9.95 -9.89 5.39
N GLY A 254 9.08 -10.15 4.39
CA GLY A 254 8.07 -11.19 4.50
C GLY A 254 8.64 -12.59 4.52
N ILE A 255 9.64 -12.87 3.67
CA ILE A 255 10.40 -14.13 3.68
C ILE A 255 11.13 -14.29 5.01
N LYS A 256 11.82 -13.25 5.47
CA LYS A 256 12.54 -13.27 6.76
C LYS A 256 11.61 -13.62 7.92
N ALA A 257 10.45 -12.97 8.02
CA ALA A 257 9.49 -13.26 9.09
C ALA A 257 9.00 -14.71 9.07
N ALA A 258 8.76 -15.29 7.88
CA ALA A 258 8.39 -16.69 7.77
C ALA A 258 9.52 -17.64 8.23
N MET A 259 10.77 -17.33 7.88
CA MET A 259 11.94 -18.10 8.34
C MET A 259 12.10 -18.01 9.86
N ASP A 260 11.95 -16.81 10.43
CA ASP A 260 12.02 -16.60 11.87
C ASP A 260 10.93 -17.39 12.60
N ILE A 261 9.69 -17.41 12.08
CA ILE A 261 8.60 -18.23 12.63
C ILE A 261 8.97 -19.72 12.59
N TRP A 262 9.48 -20.22 11.45
CA TRP A 262 9.86 -21.62 11.31
C TRP A 262 10.95 -22.02 12.32
N ARG A 263 11.99 -21.18 12.48
CA ARG A 263 13.05 -21.43 13.48
C ARG A 263 12.50 -21.46 14.90
N CYS A 264 11.58 -20.55 15.24
CA CYS A 264 10.93 -20.55 16.54
C CYS A 264 10.13 -21.83 16.83
N GLU A 265 9.59 -22.50 15.80
CA GLU A 265 8.85 -23.76 15.96
C GLU A 265 9.74 -25.01 16.00
N ASN A 266 10.99 -24.95 15.52
CA ASN A 266 11.84 -26.13 15.34
C ASN A 266 13.16 -26.09 16.11
N GLU A 267 13.65 -24.91 16.49
CA GLU A 267 14.99 -24.73 17.08
C GLU A 267 14.96 -24.18 18.52
N ASP A 268 13.78 -23.99 19.14
CA ASP A 268 13.59 -23.35 20.45
C ASP A 268 14.21 -21.93 20.60
N THR A 269 14.64 -21.28 19.50
CA THR A 269 15.33 -19.97 19.50
C THR A 269 14.38 -18.76 19.50
N CYS A 270 13.16 -18.89 20.03
CA CYS A 270 12.19 -17.80 19.99
C CYS A 270 12.61 -16.68 20.95
N GLY A 271 13.43 -15.71 20.51
CA GLY A 271 13.89 -14.61 21.35
C GLY A 271 15.24 -13.98 20.97
N ASP A 272 16.11 -14.70 20.24
CA ASP A 272 17.48 -14.26 19.93
C ASP A 272 17.54 -13.28 18.75
N ARG A 273 16.72 -12.22 18.82
CA ARG A 273 16.78 -11.09 17.89
C ARG A 273 17.80 -10.08 18.42
N GLN A 274 19.07 -10.23 18.04
CA GLN A 274 20.04 -9.13 18.07
C GLN A 274 19.78 -8.16 16.92
#